data_AF-A0A7I4BL65-F1
#
_entry.id   AF-A0A7I4BL65-F1
#
_cell.length_a   1.000
_cell.length_b   1.000
_cell.length_c   1.000
_cell.angle_alpha   90.00
_cell.angle_beta   90.00
_cell.angle_gamma   90.00
#
_symmetry.space_group_name_H-M   'P 1'
#
loop_
_entity.id
_entity.type
_entity.pdbx_description
1 polymer ?
#
loop_
_entity_poly.entity_id
_entity_poly.type
_entity_poly.pdbx_seq_one_letter_code
_entity_poly.pdbx_strand_id
1 'polypeptide(L)'
;MDFYNSALGVSTQASSSLSSAAKHSCCFAHPHPNFHFSKLRQHAALVTALPLCRNRHFSRHSVVESRNPSLGIVSAVGERLCNGDVRNHGSSTSDSNDGDDDVAAFFARKATFERIQSSGIVACLRSDNEEVALNAGRAALNGGVSVLEVTMRTPGAAQVISKLVEEYPSATIGAGTVLTQEDAERAKEAGASFLMSPVANKDLIEAHCRSEVLFVPGVMSPSEILQARRWGASCLKLYPVSLVGGMEFVKLLKRLHPSMPIIPANGISLDVVEGYLQAGSTAVVASDAIFNKSSLARHDYAVISQQSKIAAAMGSETTRGDTSTLKYTRGGLRGRAGT
;
A
#
# COMPACT_ATOMS: atom_id res chain seq x y z
N MET A 1 -33.13 54.02 52.65
CA MET A 1 -33.40 52.74 51.94
C MET A 1 -32.10 51.93 51.96
N ASP A 2 -31.55 51.60 53.13
CA ASP A 2 -32.02 50.59 54.11
C ASP A 2 -32.00 49.17 53.53
N PHE A 3 -30.95 48.41 53.84
CA PHE A 3 -30.94 47.27 54.80
C PHE A 3 -31.22 45.93 54.06
N TYR A 4 -30.53 44.79 54.23
CA TYR A 4 -30.11 44.09 55.46
C TYR A 4 -29.00 43.03 55.14
N ASN A 5 -27.92 43.04 55.94
CA ASN A 5 -27.11 41.95 56.55
C ASN A 5 -26.48 40.78 55.73
N SER A 6 -25.15 40.54 55.80
CA SER A 6 -24.26 40.07 56.93
C SER A 6 -24.41 38.57 57.21
N ALA A 7 -23.45 37.72 57.56
CA ALA A 7 -22.02 37.75 57.90
C ALA A 7 -21.59 36.24 57.87
N LEU A 8 -20.34 35.83 57.66
CA LEU A 8 -19.19 35.75 58.59
C LEU A 8 -18.08 35.05 57.74
N GLY A 9 -16.80 35.36 57.72
CA GLY A 9 -15.97 36.21 58.56
C GLY A 9 -14.67 35.48 58.89
N VAL A 10 -13.57 35.87 58.22
CA VAL A 10 -12.20 36.09 58.79
C VAL A 10 -11.41 34.83 59.27
N SER A 11 -10.08 34.70 59.25
CA SER A 11 -8.86 35.24 58.61
C SER A 11 -7.66 34.70 59.43
N THR A 12 -6.43 34.97 58.95
CA THR A 12 -5.10 34.99 59.63
C THR A 12 -4.32 33.67 59.66
N GLN A 13 -3.22 33.54 58.88
CA GLN A 13 -1.82 34.01 59.10
C GLN A 13 -1.15 33.33 60.31
N ALA A 14 0.13 32.94 60.38
CA ALA A 14 1.27 32.86 59.47
C ALA A 14 2.42 32.13 60.22
N SER A 15 3.44 31.70 59.46
CA SER A 15 4.89 31.65 59.79
C SER A 15 5.53 30.60 60.72
N SER A 16 6.67 30.07 60.22
CA SER A 16 7.93 29.64 60.89
C SER A 16 7.90 28.41 61.81
N SER A 17 8.89 27.51 61.91
CA SER A 17 10.26 27.37 61.40
C SER A 17 10.87 26.02 61.85
N LEU A 18 11.79 25.46 61.05
CA LEU A 18 13.06 24.78 61.39
C LEU A 18 13.16 23.52 62.29
N SER A 19 14.11 22.65 61.85
CA SER A 19 14.99 21.72 62.61
C SER A 19 14.39 20.35 62.97
N SER A 20 14.86 19.17 62.54
CA SER A 20 16.19 18.52 62.35
C SER A 20 16.27 17.28 63.24
N ALA A 21 16.60 16.12 62.63
CA ALA A 21 17.19 14.89 63.20
C ALA A 21 16.35 14.11 64.25
N ALA A 22 16.43 12.78 64.41
CA ALA A 22 17.47 11.82 64.10
C ALA A 22 16.92 10.38 64.00
N LYS A 23 17.58 9.60 63.15
CA LYS A 23 18.04 8.20 63.33
C LYS A 23 17.04 7.15 63.83
N HIS A 24 16.88 6.07 63.06
CA HIS A 24 17.33 4.72 63.46
C HIS A 24 17.63 3.88 62.20
N SER A 25 18.81 3.27 62.22
CA SER A 25 19.36 2.34 61.24
C SER A 25 19.11 0.91 61.74
N CYS A 26 18.76 -0.01 60.85
CA CYS A 26 19.39 -1.33 60.87
C CYS A 26 19.29 -2.01 59.50
N CYS A 27 20.44 -2.48 59.03
CA CYS A 27 20.68 -3.22 57.80
C CYS A 27 20.17 -4.67 57.93
N PHE A 28 19.90 -5.35 56.80
CA PHE A 28 20.58 -6.61 56.42
C PHE A 28 20.11 -7.14 55.04
N ALA A 29 21.09 -7.29 54.15
CA ALA A 29 21.36 -8.31 53.12
C ALA A 29 20.26 -8.93 52.22
N HIS A 30 20.54 -8.86 50.91
CA HIS A 30 20.12 -9.73 49.80
C HIS A 30 20.40 -11.24 50.05
N PRO A 31 19.68 -12.20 49.41
CA PRO A 31 19.89 -12.54 47.98
C PRO A 31 18.66 -12.98 47.15
N HIS A 32 18.82 -12.93 45.82
CA HIS A 32 18.01 -13.63 44.80
C HIS A 32 18.02 -15.15 45.02
N PRO A 33 17.01 -15.90 44.52
CA PRO A 33 17.29 -16.75 43.35
C PRO A 33 16.13 -16.96 42.35
N ASN A 34 16.54 -17.50 41.20
CA ASN A 34 15.78 -18.01 40.06
C ASN A 34 14.63 -18.98 40.39
N PHE A 35 13.57 -18.99 39.58
CA PHE A 35 12.60 -20.08 39.52
C PHE A 35 12.41 -20.60 38.10
N HIS A 36 12.73 -21.88 37.90
CA HIS A 36 12.36 -22.72 36.76
C HIS A 36 12.09 -24.15 37.25
N PHE A 37 11.25 -24.89 36.52
CA PHE A 37 10.71 -26.26 36.68
C PHE A 37 9.46 -26.39 37.58
N SER A 38 8.50 -27.32 37.39
CA SER A 38 7.93 -28.07 36.25
C SER A 38 6.89 -29.05 36.84
N LYS A 39 5.86 -29.41 36.05
CA LYS A 39 5.03 -30.65 36.09
C LYS A 39 3.99 -30.89 37.21
N LEU A 40 2.73 -31.06 36.77
CA LEU A 40 1.74 -32.10 37.17
C LEU A 40 0.49 -31.96 36.24
N ARG A 41 0.39 -32.67 35.10
CA ARG A 41 -0.31 -33.94 34.81
C ARG A 41 -1.83 -34.04 35.16
N GLN A 42 -2.62 -34.16 34.08
CA GLN A 42 -3.74 -35.08 33.77
C GLN A 42 -5.04 -35.05 34.60
N HIS A 43 -6.19 -34.83 33.90
CA HIS A 43 -7.24 -35.84 33.71
C HIS A 43 -8.17 -35.47 32.54
N ALA A 44 -8.69 -36.49 31.85
CA ALA A 44 -9.58 -36.45 30.71
C ALA A 44 -10.92 -37.15 31.03
N ALA A 45 -11.90 -36.93 30.13
CA ALA A 45 -13.17 -37.64 29.92
C ALA A 45 -14.39 -37.18 30.74
N LEU A 46 -15.46 -36.75 30.05
CA LEU A 46 -16.55 -37.65 29.63
C LEU A 46 -17.54 -36.89 28.70
N VAL A 47 -17.87 -37.50 27.56
CA VAL A 47 -18.98 -37.10 26.67
C VAL A 47 -20.15 -38.01 27.00
N THR A 48 -21.34 -37.45 27.25
CA THR A 48 -22.59 -38.20 27.44
C THR A 48 -23.62 -37.79 26.39
N ALA A 49 -24.34 -38.80 25.89
CA ALA A 49 -25.23 -38.76 24.73
C ALA A 49 -26.72 -38.52 25.07
N LEU A 50 -27.41 -37.84 24.13
CA LEU A 50 -28.79 -38.01 23.61
C LEU A 50 -30.02 -37.97 24.56
N PRO A 51 -31.20 -37.47 24.06
CA PRO A 51 -32.10 -38.32 23.27
C PRO A 51 -32.73 -37.70 22.01
N LEU A 52 -33.24 -38.63 21.21
CA LEU A 52 -33.94 -38.54 19.92
C LEU A 52 -35.29 -37.78 19.96
N CYS A 53 -35.66 -37.15 18.85
CA CYS A 53 -37.05 -37.16 18.37
C CYS A 53 -37.12 -37.11 16.83
N ARG A 54 -37.94 -38.01 16.28
CA ARG A 54 -38.23 -38.27 14.85
C ARG A 54 -39.13 -37.18 14.25
N ASN A 55 -38.93 -36.81 12.98
CA ASN A 55 -39.90 -37.13 11.92
C ASN A 55 -39.39 -36.86 10.48
N ARG A 56 -40.01 -37.60 9.56
CA ARG A 56 -39.64 -37.90 8.17
C ARG A 56 -39.99 -36.77 7.19
N HIS A 57 -39.23 -36.63 6.10
CA HIS A 57 -39.69 -36.98 4.74
C HIS A 57 -38.51 -37.02 3.74
N PHE A 58 -38.71 -37.81 2.69
CA PHE A 58 -37.73 -38.52 1.86
C PHE A 58 -37.73 -37.96 0.43
N SER A 59 -36.57 -37.93 -0.26
CA SER A 59 -36.36 -38.21 -1.71
C SER A 59 -34.86 -38.12 -2.00
N ARG A 60 -34.11 -39.24 -2.07
CA ARG A 60 -33.71 -40.04 -3.26
C ARG A 60 -33.17 -39.16 -4.40
N HIS A 61 -31.90 -39.23 -4.79
CA HIS A 61 -31.27 -40.33 -5.54
C HIS A 61 -29.73 -40.33 -5.36
N SER A 62 -29.15 -41.37 -4.75
CA SER A 62 -28.37 -42.49 -5.34
C SER A 62 -26.96 -42.15 -5.88
N VAL A 63 -25.97 -42.37 -4.99
CA VAL A 63 -24.55 -42.57 -5.27
C VAL A 63 -24.33 -44.03 -5.70
N VAL A 64 -23.57 -44.25 -6.76
CA VAL A 64 -22.99 -45.57 -7.09
C VAL A 64 -21.51 -45.52 -6.74
N GLU A 65 -21.12 -46.35 -5.77
CA GLU A 65 -19.75 -46.55 -5.31
C GLU A 65 -19.14 -47.71 -6.11
N SER A 66 -17.90 -47.54 -6.61
CA SER A 66 -17.13 -48.58 -7.29
C SER A 66 -15.76 -48.68 -6.64
N ARG A 67 -15.39 -49.89 -6.20
CA ARG A 67 -14.07 -50.24 -5.68
C ARG A 67 -13.40 -51.29 -6.57
N ASN A 68 -12.13 -51.00 -6.88
CA ASN A 68 -10.97 -51.90 -7.05
C ASN A 68 -10.77 -52.66 -8.39
N PRO A 69 -9.53 -53.11 -8.71
CA PRO A 69 -8.30 -52.34 -8.91
C PRO A 69 -7.51 -52.79 -10.19
N SER A 70 -6.39 -52.11 -10.47
CA SER A 70 -5.22 -52.58 -11.26
C SER A 70 -5.40 -53.07 -12.70
N LEU A 71 -4.94 -52.28 -13.68
CA LEU A 71 -4.13 -52.73 -14.85
C LEU A 71 -3.72 -51.51 -15.70
N GLY A 72 -2.45 -51.50 -16.12
CA GLY A 72 -1.86 -50.43 -16.95
C GLY A 72 -2.19 -50.55 -18.45
N ILE A 73 -1.35 -49.87 -19.25
CA ILE A 73 -1.34 -49.70 -20.74
C ILE A 73 -1.87 -48.30 -21.13
N VAL A 74 -1.00 -47.32 -21.39
CA VAL A 74 -0.29 -46.96 -22.65
C VAL A 74 -1.22 -46.38 -23.74
N SER A 75 -0.92 -45.12 -24.09
CA SER A 75 -1.06 -44.41 -25.38
C SER A 75 -2.37 -44.49 -26.18
N ALA A 76 -2.96 -43.34 -26.51
CA ALA A 76 -2.88 -42.76 -27.87
C ALA A 76 -3.92 -41.65 -28.12
N VAL A 77 -3.41 -40.67 -28.88
CA VAL A 77 -4.01 -39.61 -29.69
C VAL A 77 -5.44 -39.83 -30.20
N GLY A 78 -6.22 -38.76 -30.26
CA GLY A 78 -7.44 -38.67 -31.07
C GLY A 78 -7.95 -37.24 -31.19
N GLU A 79 -7.41 -36.49 -32.16
CA GLU A 79 -8.05 -35.28 -32.68
C GLU A 79 -9.49 -35.59 -33.10
N ARG A 80 -10.42 -34.69 -32.77
CA ARG A 80 -11.76 -34.72 -33.33
C ARG A 80 -12.13 -33.33 -33.84
N LEU A 81 -11.98 -33.19 -35.15
CA LEU A 81 -12.55 -32.13 -35.97
C LEU A 81 -14.08 -32.20 -35.90
N CYS A 82 -14.72 -31.07 -35.61
CA CYS A 82 -16.14 -30.86 -35.87
C CYS A 82 -16.26 -29.57 -36.70
N ASN A 83 -16.50 -29.74 -38.00
CA ASN A 83 -17.04 -28.69 -38.87
C ASN A 83 -18.54 -28.54 -38.58
N GLY A 84 -19.02 -27.30 -38.52
CA GLY A 84 -20.44 -26.97 -38.42
C GLY A 84 -20.72 -25.48 -38.60
N ASP A 85 -21.06 -25.12 -39.84
CA ASP A 85 -21.97 -24.06 -40.30
C ASP A 85 -21.80 -22.61 -39.78
N VAL A 86 -21.09 -21.80 -40.57
CA VAL A 86 -21.16 -20.33 -40.54
C VAL A 86 -22.38 -19.88 -41.35
N ARG A 87 -23.41 -19.38 -40.68
CA ARG A 87 -24.44 -18.53 -41.32
C ARG A 87 -24.03 -17.07 -41.19
N ASN A 88 -23.93 -16.45 -42.34
CA ASN A 88 -23.50 -15.08 -42.57
C ASN A 88 -24.59 -14.09 -42.13
N HIS A 89 -24.32 -13.30 -41.09
CA HIS A 89 -25.04 -12.06 -40.82
C HIS A 89 -24.00 -10.94 -40.80
N GLY A 90 -24.14 -10.02 -41.78
CA GLY A 90 -23.18 -8.97 -42.04
C GLY A 90 -22.95 -8.08 -40.83
N SER A 91 -21.75 -8.14 -40.28
CA SER A 91 -21.21 -7.10 -39.41
C SER A 91 -20.57 -6.04 -40.28
N SER A 92 -21.07 -4.81 -40.15
CA SER A 92 -20.36 -3.60 -40.52
C SER A 92 -18.94 -3.64 -39.94
N THR A 93 -17.94 -3.69 -40.81
CA THR A 93 -16.52 -3.55 -40.46
C THR A 93 -16.28 -2.12 -39.97
N SER A 94 -16.21 -1.94 -38.66
CA SER A 94 -15.48 -0.83 -38.03
C SER A 94 -14.12 -1.35 -37.58
N ASP A 95 -13.31 -1.78 -38.54
CA ASP A 95 -11.92 -2.20 -38.31
C ASP A 95 -11.00 -1.00 -38.60
N SER A 96 -10.32 -0.47 -37.56
CA SER A 96 -8.89 -0.07 -37.57
C SER A 96 -8.41 0.97 -36.52
N ASN A 97 -9.21 1.45 -35.57
CA ASN A 97 -8.70 2.39 -34.53
C ASN A 97 -8.29 1.73 -33.20
N ASP A 98 -8.84 0.56 -32.86
CA ASP A 98 -8.64 -0.04 -31.53
C ASP A 98 -7.16 -0.37 -31.22
N GLY A 99 -6.36 -0.68 -32.24
CA GLY A 99 -4.95 -1.03 -32.07
C GLY A 99 -4.04 0.17 -31.77
N ASP A 100 -4.35 1.35 -32.31
CA ASP A 100 -3.54 2.56 -32.13
C ASP A 100 -3.83 3.21 -30.78
N ASP A 101 -5.09 3.21 -30.35
CA ASP A 101 -5.52 3.71 -29.04
C ASP A 101 -4.92 2.87 -27.89
N ASP A 102 -4.86 1.54 -28.05
CA ASP A 102 -4.22 0.64 -27.08
C ASP A 102 -2.71 0.89 -26.95
N VAL A 103 -2.03 1.22 -28.05
CA VAL A 103 -0.60 1.54 -28.07
C VAL A 103 -0.34 2.89 -27.39
N ALA A 104 -1.16 3.91 -27.68
CA ALA A 104 -1.07 5.22 -27.02
C ALA A 104 -1.28 5.09 -25.50
N ALA A 105 -2.31 4.34 -25.09
CA ALA A 105 -2.60 4.04 -23.69
C ALA A 105 -1.42 3.37 -22.98
N PHE A 106 -0.79 2.39 -23.64
CA PHE A 106 0.39 1.73 -23.11
C PHE A 106 1.55 2.71 -22.88
N PHE A 107 1.85 3.59 -23.84
CA PHE A 107 2.94 4.57 -23.71
C PHE A 107 2.65 5.62 -22.64
N ALA A 108 1.42 6.10 -22.53
CA ALA A 108 1.01 7.03 -21.47
C ALA A 108 1.23 6.42 -20.09
N ARG A 109 0.73 5.21 -19.87
CA ARG A 109 0.91 4.46 -18.60
C ARG A 109 2.38 4.20 -18.29
N LYS A 110 3.16 3.80 -19.30
CA LYS A 110 4.59 3.55 -19.18
C LYS A 110 5.35 4.82 -18.79
N ALA A 111 5.05 5.96 -19.42
CA ALA A 111 5.67 7.24 -19.08
C ALA A 111 5.37 7.65 -17.62
N THR A 112 4.13 7.46 -17.15
CA THR A 112 3.76 7.68 -15.75
C THR A 112 4.56 6.78 -14.81
N PHE A 113 4.69 5.49 -15.13
CA PHE A 113 5.50 4.56 -14.35
C PHE A 113 6.97 4.97 -14.28
N GLU A 114 7.57 5.37 -15.40
CA GLU A 114 8.97 5.82 -15.46
C GLU A 114 9.21 7.10 -14.66
N ARG A 115 8.23 8.03 -14.62
CA ARG A 115 8.29 9.22 -13.76
C ARG A 115 8.23 8.86 -12.27
N ILE A 116 7.35 7.93 -11.88
CA ILE A 116 7.30 7.39 -10.51
C ILE A 116 8.65 6.77 -10.13
N GLN A 117 9.19 5.91 -11.00
CA GLN A 117 10.47 5.25 -10.78
C GLN A 117 11.63 6.24 -10.69
N SER A 118 11.68 7.24 -11.56
CA SER A 118 12.75 8.24 -11.57
C SER A 118 12.70 9.14 -10.34
N SER A 119 11.50 9.46 -9.85
CA SER A 119 11.32 10.24 -8.62
C SER A 119 11.81 9.48 -7.39
N GLY A 120 11.59 8.16 -7.32
CA GLY A 120 11.85 7.34 -6.12
C GLY A 120 10.90 7.64 -4.94
N ILE A 121 10.13 8.73 -5.02
CA ILE A 121 9.17 9.16 -4.00
C ILE A 121 7.82 9.48 -4.64
N VAL A 122 6.76 9.06 -3.96
CA VAL A 122 5.38 9.50 -4.19
C VAL A 122 4.92 10.24 -2.92
N ALA A 123 4.70 11.54 -3.01
CA ALA A 123 4.12 12.28 -1.88
C ALA A 123 2.63 11.97 -1.79
N CYS A 124 2.13 11.52 -0.64
CA CYS A 124 0.72 11.16 -0.46
C CYS A 124 0.01 12.15 0.48
N LEU A 125 -0.82 12.99 -0.13
CA LEU A 125 -1.57 14.04 0.52
C LEU A 125 -2.95 13.55 0.96
N ARG A 126 -3.25 13.78 2.24
CA ARG A 126 -4.57 13.61 2.81
C ARG A 126 -4.88 14.76 3.75
N SER A 127 -6.03 15.38 3.55
CA SER A 127 -6.53 16.49 4.37
C SER A 127 -8.04 16.33 4.57
N ASP A 128 -8.56 16.82 5.68
CA ASP A 128 -10.01 16.84 5.94
C ASP A 128 -10.65 18.16 5.43
N ASN A 129 -9.89 18.97 4.68
CA ASN A 129 -10.32 20.24 4.10
C ASN A 129 -9.70 20.42 2.69
N GLU A 130 -10.54 20.80 1.72
CA GLU A 130 -10.17 20.97 0.31
C GLU A 130 -9.12 22.07 0.09
N GLU A 131 -9.32 23.26 0.67
CA GLU A 131 -8.41 24.40 0.51
C GLU A 131 -7.04 24.11 1.13
N VAL A 132 -7.04 23.48 2.31
CA VAL A 132 -5.80 23.03 2.96
C VAL A 132 -5.08 22.01 2.10
N ALA A 133 -5.81 21.08 1.47
CA ALA A 133 -5.24 20.10 0.56
C ALA A 133 -4.58 20.78 -0.65
N LEU A 134 -5.30 21.69 -1.31
CA LEU A 134 -4.80 22.39 -2.49
C LEU A 134 -3.52 23.18 -2.17
N ASN A 135 -3.52 23.95 -1.08
CA ASN A 135 -2.35 24.74 -0.68
C ASN A 135 -1.18 23.87 -0.22
N ALA A 136 -1.44 22.74 0.46
CA ALA A 136 -0.40 21.77 0.81
C ALA A 136 0.18 21.08 -0.43
N GLY A 137 -0.65 20.74 -1.42
CA GLY A 137 -0.22 20.18 -2.70
C GLY A 137 0.70 21.13 -3.45
N ARG A 138 0.31 22.41 -3.59
CA ARG A 138 1.15 23.47 -4.15
C ARG A 138 2.48 23.59 -3.43
N ALA A 139 2.46 23.61 -2.10
CA ALA A 139 3.67 23.70 -1.28
C ALA A 139 4.63 22.53 -1.53
N ALA A 140 4.10 21.31 -1.66
CA ALA A 140 4.89 20.13 -1.94
C ALA A 140 5.51 20.15 -3.34
N LEU A 141 4.71 20.50 -4.37
CA LEU A 141 5.18 20.62 -5.75
C LEU A 141 6.23 21.72 -5.89
N ASN A 142 6.01 22.89 -5.28
CA ASN A 142 7.01 23.97 -5.20
C ASN A 142 8.27 23.56 -4.43
N GLY A 143 8.14 22.63 -3.48
CA GLY A 143 9.25 22.01 -2.77
C GLY A 143 10.06 21.02 -3.61
N GLY A 144 9.62 20.71 -4.83
CA GLY A 144 10.35 19.83 -5.76
C GLY A 144 9.81 18.40 -5.82
N VAL A 145 8.70 18.08 -5.15
CA VAL A 145 7.98 16.83 -5.40
C VAL A 145 7.50 16.83 -6.85
N SER A 146 7.85 15.78 -7.58
CA SER A 146 7.43 15.60 -8.99
C SER A 146 6.27 14.61 -9.15
N VAL A 147 5.96 13.83 -8.10
CA VAL A 147 4.89 12.82 -8.09
C VAL A 147 4.04 12.97 -6.83
N LEU A 148 2.76 13.28 -7.00
CA LEU A 148 1.82 13.57 -5.92
C LEU A 148 0.57 12.69 -6.04
N GLU A 149 0.26 11.94 -4.97
CA GLU A 149 -0.98 11.19 -4.77
C GLU A 149 -1.91 12.03 -3.88
N VAL A 150 -3.08 12.43 -4.38
CA VAL A 150 -4.14 13.04 -3.56
C VAL A 150 -5.16 11.96 -3.19
N THR A 151 -5.38 11.71 -1.91
CA THR A 151 -6.31 10.65 -1.51
C THR A 151 -7.77 11.05 -1.75
N MET A 152 -8.58 10.15 -2.30
CA MET A 152 -10.03 10.32 -2.55
C MET A 152 -10.86 10.47 -1.27
N ARG A 153 -10.24 10.29 -0.09
CA ARG A 153 -10.84 10.62 1.21
C ARG A 153 -10.80 12.13 1.52
N THR A 154 -10.01 12.90 0.78
CA THR A 154 -9.95 14.35 0.92
C THR A 154 -11.24 14.94 0.36
N PRO A 155 -11.97 15.78 1.11
CA PRO A 155 -13.11 16.51 0.56
C PRO A 155 -12.68 17.31 -0.67
N GLY A 156 -13.43 17.20 -1.78
CA GLY A 156 -13.09 17.87 -3.03
C GLY A 156 -11.83 17.33 -3.72
N ALA A 157 -11.41 16.07 -3.47
CA ALA A 157 -10.19 15.50 -4.05
C ALA A 157 -10.09 15.66 -5.57
N ALA A 158 -11.18 15.46 -6.32
CA ALA A 158 -11.19 15.62 -7.77
C ALA A 158 -10.92 17.08 -8.18
N GLN A 159 -11.50 18.06 -7.48
CA GLN A 159 -11.25 19.48 -7.71
C GLN A 159 -9.81 19.86 -7.39
N VAL A 160 -9.24 19.30 -6.31
CA VAL A 160 -7.83 19.49 -5.94
C VAL A 160 -6.91 18.93 -7.02
N ILE A 161 -7.17 17.69 -7.48
CA ILE A 161 -6.38 17.05 -8.54
C ILE A 161 -6.43 17.90 -9.82
N SER A 162 -7.63 18.29 -10.26
CA SER A 162 -7.82 19.07 -11.49
C SER A 162 -7.05 20.39 -11.46
N LYS A 163 -7.15 21.16 -10.37
CA LYS A 163 -6.39 22.41 -10.22
C LYS A 163 -4.89 22.19 -10.21
N LEU A 164 -4.41 21.16 -9.50
CA LEU A 164 -2.97 20.88 -9.44
C LEU A 164 -2.43 20.41 -10.80
N VAL A 165 -3.21 19.63 -11.57
CA VAL A 165 -2.84 19.21 -12.93
C VAL A 165 -2.72 20.41 -13.86
N GLU A 166 -3.68 21.35 -13.78
CA GLU A 166 -3.65 22.58 -14.57
C GLU A 166 -2.46 23.49 -14.20
N GLU A 167 -2.19 23.66 -12.90
CA GLU A 167 -1.13 24.54 -12.40
C GLU A 167 0.28 23.94 -12.57
N TYR A 168 0.40 22.61 -12.59
CA TYR A 168 1.69 21.90 -12.60
C TYR A 168 1.73 20.81 -13.68
N PRO A 169 1.67 21.16 -14.98
CA PRO A 169 1.57 20.18 -16.07
C PRO A 169 2.81 19.27 -16.22
N SER A 170 3.95 19.64 -15.62
CA SER A 170 5.16 18.80 -15.58
C SER A 170 5.13 17.76 -14.46
N ALA A 171 4.25 17.91 -13.46
CA ALA A 171 4.13 17.00 -12.33
C ALA A 171 3.26 15.79 -12.69
N THR A 172 3.56 14.65 -12.09
CA THR A 172 2.75 13.43 -12.18
C THR A 172 1.79 13.41 -11.00
N ILE A 173 0.54 13.81 -11.24
CA ILE A 173 -0.49 13.85 -10.20
C ILE A 173 -1.43 12.67 -10.38
N GLY A 174 -1.78 12.02 -9.28
CA GLY A 174 -2.66 10.86 -9.26
C GLY A 174 -3.57 10.86 -8.04
N ALA A 175 -4.47 9.87 -8.01
CA ALA A 175 -5.41 9.68 -6.91
C ALA A 175 -5.03 8.47 -6.06
N GLY A 176 -5.19 8.58 -4.75
CA GLY A 176 -5.01 7.51 -3.79
C GLY A 176 -6.30 7.09 -3.11
N THR A 177 -6.32 5.93 -2.47
CA THR A 177 -7.54 5.42 -1.81
C THR A 177 -8.72 5.24 -2.77
N VAL A 178 -8.42 4.83 -4.01
CA VAL A 178 -9.44 4.47 -4.99
C VAL A 178 -10.00 3.09 -4.62
N LEU A 179 -11.27 3.04 -4.23
CA LEU A 179 -11.94 1.81 -3.76
C LEU A 179 -13.08 1.37 -4.66
N THR A 180 -13.57 2.25 -5.53
CA THR A 180 -14.71 2.02 -6.41
C THR A 180 -14.42 2.48 -7.84
N GLN A 181 -15.23 2.03 -8.80
CA GLN A 181 -15.14 2.52 -10.19
C GLN A 181 -15.44 4.02 -10.27
N GLU A 182 -16.39 4.49 -9.45
CA GLU A 182 -16.73 5.91 -9.38
C GLU A 182 -15.55 6.77 -8.90
N ASP A 183 -14.79 6.30 -7.91
CA ASP A 183 -13.56 6.99 -7.49
C ASP A 183 -12.54 7.06 -8.62
N ALA A 184 -12.38 5.96 -9.36
CA ALA A 184 -11.44 5.87 -10.47
C ALA A 184 -11.83 6.84 -11.60
N GLU A 185 -13.09 6.85 -12.02
CA GLU A 185 -13.57 7.73 -13.09
C GLU A 185 -13.50 9.21 -12.69
N ARG A 186 -13.94 9.59 -11.49
CA ARG A 186 -13.83 10.98 -11.02
C ARG A 186 -12.38 11.47 -10.98
N ALA A 187 -11.45 10.60 -10.60
CA ALA A 187 -10.03 10.93 -10.60
C ALA A 187 -9.47 11.07 -12.02
N LYS A 188 -9.83 10.15 -12.94
CA LYS A 188 -9.41 10.20 -14.35
C LYS A 188 -9.94 11.45 -15.04
N GLU A 189 -11.21 11.78 -14.86
CA GLU A 189 -11.86 13.00 -15.38
C GLU A 189 -11.17 14.26 -14.86
N ALA A 190 -10.68 14.25 -13.62
CA ALA A 190 -9.88 15.32 -13.04
C ALA A 190 -8.44 15.41 -13.60
N GLY A 191 -8.03 14.48 -14.47
CA GLY A 191 -6.69 14.45 -15.07
C GLY A 191 -5.65 13.64 -14.31
N ALA A 192 -6.06 12.76 -13.39
CA ALA A 192 -5.12 11.87 -12.70
C ALA A 192 -4.39 10.95 -13.68
N SER A 193 -3.06 10.96 -13.63
CA SER A 193 -2.17 10.12 -14.46
C SER A 193 -1.97 8.72 -13.89
N PHE A 194 -2.19 8.54 -12.60
CA PHE A 194 -2.19 7.24 -11.92
C PHE A 194 -3.25 7.17 -10.81
N LEU A 195 -3.59 5.96 -10.43
CA LEU A 195 -4.52 5.61 -9.37
C LEU A 195 -3.86 4.60 -8.43
N MET A 196 -3.99 4.79 -7.12
CA MET A 196 -3.52 3.85 -6.11
C MET A 196 -4.67 3.40 -5.20
N SER A 197 -4.74 2.09 -4.97
CA SER A 197 -5.68 1.50 -4.02
C SER A 197 -4.92 0.90 -2.82
N PRO A 198 -5.49 0.93 -1.60
CA PRO A 198 -4.92 0.19 -0.46
C PRO A 198 -5.20 -1.33 -0.54
N VAL A 199 -6.00 -1.79 -1.50
CA VAL A 199 -6.40 -3.20 -1.64
C VAL A 199 -6.28 -3.69 -3.10
N ALA A 200 -6.28 -5.01 -3.27
CA ALA A 200 -6.31 -5.66 -4.57
C ALA A 200 -7.74 -6.08 -4.90
N ASN A 201 -8.49 -5.17 -5.52
CA ASN A 201 -9.83 -5.46 -6.03
C ASN A 201 -9.73 -5.96 -7.47
N LYS A 202 -10.22 -7.18 -7.73
CA LYS A 202 -10.17 -7.81 -9.06
C LYS A 202 -10.78 -6.93 -10.14
N ASP A 203 -12.00 -6.46 -9.91
CA ASP A 203 -12.79 -5.76 -10.93
C ASP A 203 -12.12 -4.44 -11.31
N LEU A 204 -11.57 -3.70 -10.34
CA LEU A 204 -10.79 -2.49 -10.61
C LEU A 204 -9.49 -2.77 -11.36
N ILE A 205 -8.78 -3.85 -11.01
CA ILE A 205 -7.53 -4.20 -11.69
C ILE A 205 -7.83 -4.57 -13.15
N GLU A 206 -8.81 -5.42 -13.39
CA GLU A 206 -9.16 -5.85 -14.75
C GLU A 206 -9.66 -4.66 -15.59
N ALA A 207 -10.45 -3.75 -15.03
CA ALA A 207 -10.95 -2.56 -15.72
C ALA A 207 -9.84 -1.56 -16.11
N HIS A 208 -8.76 -1.46 -15.33
CA HIS A 208 -7.73 -0.43 -15.52
C HIS A 208 -6.33 -0.97 -15.91
N CYS A 209 -6.13 -2.28 -16.00
CA CYS A 209 -4.82 -2.84 -16.34
C CYS A 209 -4.31 -2.44 -17.74
N ARG A 210 -5.21 -2.06 -18.64
CA ARG A 210 -4.91 -1.61 -20.00
C ARG A 210 -5.15 -0.12 -20.24
N SER A 211 -5.72 0.62 -19.28
CA SER A 211 -6.00 2.05 -19.46
C SER A 211 -4.74 2.92 -19.54
N GLU A 212 -4.89 4.12 -20.10
CA GLU A 212 -3.84 5.13 -20.18
C GLU A 212 -3.32 5.55 -18.80
N VAL A 213 -4.23 5.53 -17.81
CA VAL A 213 -3.95 5.84 -16.41
C VAL A 213 -3.39 4.61 -15.71
N LEU A 214 -2.26 4.76 -15.03
CA LEU A 214 -1.59 3.66 -14.32
C LEU A 214 -2.37 3.28 -13.05
N PHE A 215 -2.87 2.05 -12.97
CA PHE A 215 -3.48 1.52 -11.74
C PHE A 215 -2.48 0.72 -10.89
N VAL A 216 -2.35 1.08 -9.62
CA VAL A 216 -1.43 0.48 -8.64
C VAL A 216 -2.24 -0.09 -7.45
N PRO A 217 -2.67 -1.36 -7.50
CA PRO A 217 -3.44 -1.97 -6.42
C PRO A 217 -2.58 -2.28 -5.19
N GLY A 218 -3.23 -2.29 -4.02
CA GLY A 218 -2.61 -2.55 -2.74
C GLY A 218 -2.55 -4.05 -2.41
N VAL A 219 -1.41 -4.52 -1.93
CA VAL A 219 -1.19 -5.91 -1.53
C VAL A 219 -0.40 -5.94 -0.22
N MET A 220 -0.55 -7.02 0.53
CA MET A 220 0.12 -7.23 1.81
C MET A 220 0.88 -8.57 1.88
N SER A 221 0.57 -9.54 1.00
CA SER A 221 1.13 -10.91 1.03
C SER A 221 1.60 -11.43 -0.34
N PRO A 222 2.48 -12.46 -0.38
CA PRO A 222 2.89 -13.10 -1.64
C PRO A 222 1.72 -13.64 -2.48
N SER A 223 0.68 -14.18 -1.83
CA SER A 223 -0.50 -14.71 -2.52
C SER A 223 -1.28 -13.60 -3.22
N GLU A 224 -1.47 -12.45 -2.56
CA GLU A 224 -2.13 -11.29 -3.16
C GLU A 224 -1.30 -10.70 -4.31
N ILE A 225 0.03 -10.68 -4.19
CA ILE A 225 0.93 -10.27 -5.28
C ILE A 225 0.70 -11.15 -6.50
N LEU A 226 0.76 -12.48 -6.33
CA LEU A 226 0.53 -13.42 -7.42
C LEU A 226 -0.86 -13.23 -8.04
N GLN A 227 -1.88 -13.00 -7.21
CA GLN A 227 -3.24 -12.85 -7.67
C GLN A 227 -3.46 -11.52 -8.44
N ALA A 228 -2.94 -10.41 -7.92
CA ALA A 228 -3.01 -9.10 -8.59
C ALA A 228 -2.31 -9.14 -9.96
N ARG A 229 -1.19 -9.86 -10.08
CA ARG A 229 -0.55 -10.10 -11.38
C ARG A 229 -1.43 -10.84 -12.37
N ARG A 230 -2.12 -11.88 -11.92
CA ARG A 230 -3.03 -12.66 -12.78
C ARG A 230 -4.18 -11.81 -13.30
N TRP A 231 -4.62 -10.82 -12.53
CA TRP A 231 -5.62 -9.84 -12.95
C TRP A 231 -5.05 -8.73 -13.84
N GLY A 232 -3.73 -8.67 -14.05
CA GLY A 232 -3.08 -7.74 -14.99
C GLY A 232 -2.32 -6.58 -14.34
N ALA A 233 -2.18 -6.55 -13.01
CA ALA A 233 -1.42 -5.49 -12.34
C ALA A 233 0.07 -5.50 -12.76
N SER A 234 0.56 -4.35 -13.20
CA SER A 234 1.95 -4.13 -13.66
C SER A 234 2.85 -3.49 -12.60
N CYS A 235 2.26 -2.91 -11.56
CA CYS A 235 2.93 -2.32 -10.40
C CYS A 235 2.04 -2.51 -9.17
N LEU A 236 2.63 -2.70 -7.99
CA LEU A 236 1.90 -2.98 -6.76
C LEU A 236 2.26 -2.01 -5.64
N LYS A 237 1.26 -1.59 -4.85
CA LYS A 237 1.45 -0.85 -3.61
C LYS A 237 1.55 -1.84 -2.46
N LEU A 238 2.69 -1.90 -1.77
CA LEU A 238 2.83 -2.74 -0.59
C LEU A 238 2.34 -1.96 0.63
N TYR A 239 1.18 -2.35 1.16
CA TYR A 239 0.47 -1.58 2.17
C TYR A 239 -0.23 -2.50 3.20
N PRO A 240 -0.12 -2.23 4.51
CA PRO A 240 0.75 -1.24 5.17
C PRO A 240 2.14 -1.81 5.49
N VAL A 241 3.21 -1.29 4.85
CA VAL A 241 4.55 -1.92 4.91
C VAL A 241 5.16 -1.94 6.31
N SER A 242 4.90 -0.92 7.11
CA SER A 242 5.39 -0.77 8.49
C SER A 242 4.94 -1.91 9.42
N LEU A 243 3.80 -2.54 9.11
CA LEU A 243 3.23 -3.61 9.93
C LEU A 243 3.61 -5.02 9.45
N VAL A 244 4.21 -5.15 8.25
CA VAL A 244 4.50 -6.45 7.64
C VAL A 244 5.98 -6.72 7.43
N GLY A 245 6.84 -6.04 8.20
CA GLY A 245 8.29 -6.30 8.23
C GLY A 245 9.15 -5.33 7.44
N GLY A 246 8.58 -4.24 6.90
CA GLY A 246 9.36 -3.14 6.35
C GLY A 246 10.25 -3.56 5.17
N MET A 247 11.49 -3.07 5.17
CA MET A 247 12.50 -3.34 4.14
C MET A 247 12.83 -4.84 3.99
N GLU A 248 12.84 -5.61 5.07
CA GLU A 248 13.14 -7.05 4.99
C GLU A 248 12.06 -7.81 4.24
N PHE A 249 10.81 -7.39 4.39
CA PHE A 249 9.72 -7.95 3.61
C PHE A 249 9.83 -7.55 2.13
N VAL A 250 10.20 -6.31 1.83
CA VAL A 250 10.50 -5.90 0.44
C VAL A 250 11.58 -6.78 -0.17
N LYS A 251 12.73 -6.97 0.52
CA LYS A 251 13.82 -7.83 0.03
C LYS A 251 13.34 -9.27 -0.23
N LEU A 252 12.52 -9.83 0.67
CA LEU A 252 11.91 -11.15 0.48
C LEU A 252 11.07 -11.19 -0.80
N LEU A 253 10.17 -10.22 -0.99
CA LEU A 253 9.30 -10.14 -2.16
C LEU A 253 10.10 -9.97 -3.45
N LYS A 254 11.16 -9.17 -3.43
CA LYS A 254 12.06 -9.00 -4.57
C LYS A 254 12.86 -10.26 -4.89
N ARG A 255 13.18 -11.13 -3.92
CA ARG A 255 13.73 -12.47 -4.21
C ARG A 255 12.72 -13.39 -4.89
N LEU A 256 11.45 -13.34 -4.49
CA LEU A 256 10.38 -14.15 -5.09
C LEU A 256 9.94 -13.63 -6.47
N HIS A 257 9.94 -12.32 -6.65
CA HIS A 257 9.51 -11.64 -7.86
C HIS A 257 10.45 -10.48 -8.23
N PRO A 258 11.67 -10.76 -8.76
CA PRO A 258 12.70 -9.75 -9.02
C PRO A 258 12.25 -8.60 -9.93
N SER A 259 11.45 -8.92 -10.95
CA SER A 259 10.96 -7.95 -11.92
C SER A 259 9.69 -7.21 -11.50
N MET A 260 9.04 -7.58 -10.39
CA MET A 260 7.80 -6.93 -9.97
C MET A 260 8.09 -5.54 -9.40
N PRO A 261 7.52 -4.46 -9.97
CA PRO A 261 7.57 -3.14 -9.37
C PRO A 261 6.71 -3.09 -8.11
N ILE A 262 7.31 -2.63 -7.01
CA ILE A 262 6.67 -2.55 -5.69
C ILE A 262 6.93 -1.15 -5.14
N ILE A 263 5.85 -0.52 -4.66
CA ILE A 263 5.88 0.79 -4.01
C ILE A 263 5.41 0.62 -2.56
N PRO A 264 6.32 0.51 -1.59
CA PRO A 264 5.98 0.49 -0.17
C PRO A 264 5.27 1.76 0.28
N ALA A 265 4.28 1.60 1.15
CA ALA A 265 3.50 2.70 1.69
C ALA A 265 3.08 2.44 3.14
N ASN A 266 2.77 3.53 3.85
CA ASN A 266 2.41 3.60 5.28
C ASN A 266 3.62 3.52 6.23
N GLY A 267 3.79 4.55 7.06
CA GLY A 267 4.76 4.58 8.15
C GLY A 267 6.22 4.70 7.73
N ILE A 268 6.50 5.28 6.54
CA ILE A 268 7.86 5.51 6.04
C ILE A 268 8.26 6.95 6.34
N SER A 269 9.33 7.13 7.11
CA SER A 269 9.99 8.41 7.35
C SER A 269 11.06 8.68 6.29
N LEU A 270 11.49 9.94 6.15
CA LEU A 270 12.43 10.33 5.07
C LEU A 270 13.82 9.71 5.23
N ASP A 271 14.26 9.43 6.46
CA ASP A 271 15.58 8.87 6.78
C ASP A 271 15.77 7.41 6.34
N VAL A 272 14.68 6.68 6.08
CA VAL A 272 14.73 5.27 5.64
C VAL A 272 14.39 5.08 4.16
N VAL A 273 14.13 6.17 3.42
CA VAL A 273 13.78 6.14 1.99
C VAL A 273 14.84 5.41 1.18
N GLU A 274 16.11 5.78 1.36
CA GLU A 274 17.23 5.18 0.62
C GLU A 274 17.28 3.67 0.82
N GLY A 275 17.11 3.19 2.05
CA GLY A 275 17.14 1.76 2.37
C GLY A 275 16.02 0.96 1.67
N TYR A 276 14.83 1.54 1.52
CA TYR A 276 13.75 0.91 0.75
C TYR A 276 14.06 0.84 -0.74
N LEU A 277 14.64 1.90 -1.30
CA LEU A 277 15.04 1.93 -2.72
C LEU A 277 16.14 0.91 -2.98
N GLN A 278 17.18 0.86 -2.15
CA GLN A 278 18.24 -0.15 -2.19
C GLN A 278 17.73 -1.59 -1.99
N ALA A 279 16.62 -1.77 -1.25
CA ALA A 279 15.94 -3.06 -1.12
C ALA A 279 15.21 -3.50 -2.40
N GLY A 280 15.20 -2.68 -3.46
CA GLY A 280 14.60 -2.96 -4.76
C GLY A 280 13.19 -2.41 -4.95
N SER A 281 12.76 -1.47 -4.09
CA SER A 281 11.51 -0.74 -4.28
C SER A 281 11.60 0.18 -5.50
N THR A 282 10.51 0.31 -6.25
CA THR A 282 10.43 1.20 -7.41
C THR A 282 10.40 2.67 -6.98
N ALA A 283 9.65 2.94 -5.92
CA ALA A 283 9.53 4.22 -5.24
C ALA A 283 9.00 3.93 -3.82
N VAL A 284 8.89 4.94 -2.97
CA VAL A 284 8.18 4.83 -1.68
C VAL A 284 7.15 5.93 -1.53
N VAL A 285 6.06 5.62 -0.82
CA VAL A 285 5.04 6.62 -0.49
C VAL A 285 5.41 7.33 0.81
N ALA A 286 5.64 8.64 0.74
CA ALA A 286 5.86 9.52 1.89
C ALA A 286 4.58 10.34 2.15
N SER A 287 3.90 10.09 3.27
CA SER A 287 2.68 10.81 3.66
C SER A 287 2.94 11.73 4.84
N ASP A 288 2.76 11.26 6.09
CA ASP A 288 2.95 12.05 7.30
C ASP A 288 4.36 12.67 7.42
N ALA A 289 5.36 12.09 6.76
CA ALA A 289 6.71 12.64 6.69
C ALA A 289 6.79 13.99 5.95
N ILE A 290 5.85 14.26 5.04
CA ILE A 290 5.72 15.53 4.29
C ILE A 290 4.53 16.33 4.83
N PHE A 291 3.38 15.66 4.99
CA PHE A 291 2.08 16.26 5.33
C PHE A 291 1.66 15.93 6.76
N ASN A 292 2.55 16.12 7.73
CA ASN A 292 2.21 15.82 9.13
C ASN A 292 0.99 16.65 9.60
N LYS A 293 0.21 16.06 10.51
CA LYS A 293 -1.02 16.66 11.03
C LYS A 293 -0.84 18.07 11.60
N SER A 294 0.30 18.36 12.23
CA SER A 294 0.56 19.66 12.84
C SER A 294 0.79 20.74 11.78
N SER A 295 1.55 20.46 10.74
CA SER A 295 1.78 21.39 9.64
C SER A 295 0.49 21.66 8.86
N LEU A 296 -0.31 20.63 8.58
CA LEU A 296 -1.62 20.81 7.94
C LEU A 296 -2.57 21.65 8.80
N ALA A 297 -2.69 21.35 10.11
CA ALA A 297 -3.60 22.08 11.00
C ALA A 297 -3.21 23.55 11.21
N ARG A 298 -1.91 23.88 11.13
CA ARG A 298 -1.39 25.24 11.29
C ARG A 298 -1.18 25.98 9.96
N HIS A 299 -1.53 25.36 8.84
CA HIS A 299 -1.26 25.89 7.49
C HIS A 299 0.23 26.21 7.28
N ASP A 300 1.12 25.41 7.86
CA ASP A 300 2.57 25.59 7.80
C ASP A 300 3.15 25.03 6.50
N TYR A 301 2.79 25.69 5.40
CA TYR A 301 3.17 25.30 4.05
C TYR A 301 4.68 25.44 3.80
N ALA A 302 5.37 26.30 4.56
CA ALA A 302 6.83 26.41 4.51
C ALA A 302 7.50 25.11 4.98
N VAL A 303 7.01 24.51 6.08
CA VAL A 303 7.52 23.20 6.54
C VAL A 303 7.21 22.10 5.53
N ILE A 304 6.00 22.07 4.95
CA ILE A 304 5.64 21.08 3.92
C ILE A 304 6.58 21.20 2.70
N SER A 305 6.86 22.42 2.25
CA SER A 305 7.78 22.66 1.13
C SER A 305 9.21 22.21 1.46
N GLN A 306 9.70 22.50 2.67
CA GLN A 306 11.02 22.07 3.11
C GLN A 306 11.15 20.54 3.20
N GLN A 307 10.14 19.85 3.77
CA GLN A 307 10.14 18.38 3.83
C GLN A 307 10.04 17.76 2.43
N SER A 308 9.28 18.39 1.54
CA SER A 308 9.17 17.98 0.14
C SER A 308 10.50 18.08 -0.61
N LYS A 309 11.28 19.13 -0.33
CA LYS A 309 12.64 19.29 -0.89
C LYS A 309 13.58 18.20 -0.43
N ILE A 310 13.55 17.85 0.85
CA ILE A 310 14.35 16.75 1.41
C ILE A 310 13.92 15.43 0.75
N ALA A 311 12.62 15.15 0.70
CA ALA A 311 12.09 13.93 0.10
C ALA A 311 12.49 13.77 -1.37
N ALA A 312 12.35 14.84 -2.17
CA ALA A 312 12.71 14.84 -3.59
C ALA A 312 14.22 14.59 -3.82
N ALA A 313 15.08 15.15 -2.96
CA ALA A 313 16.53 14.89 -3.01
C ALA A 313 16.84 13.41 -2.71
N MET A 314 16.30 12.86 -1.62
CA MET A 314 16.52 11.46 -1.23
C MET A 314 16.09 10.47 -2.32
N GLY A 315 14.92 10.71 -2.93
CA GLY A 315 14.41 9.86 -4.01
C GLY A 315 15.28 9.90 -5.26
N SER A 316 15.58 11.11 -5.76
CA SER A 316 16.27 11.28 -7.04
C SER A 316 17.77 10.95 -7.00
N GLU A 317 18.45 11.16 -5.88
CA GLU A 317 19.87 10.81 -5.73
C GLU A 317 20.06 9.29 -5.71
N THR A 318 19.20 8.58 -4.99
CA THR A 318 19.28 7.11 -4.87
C THR A 318 18.99 6.42 -6.21
N THR A 319 17.97 6.86 -6.94
CA THR A 319 17.60 6.27 -8.25
C THR A 319 18.65 6.52 -9.34
N ARG A 320 19.36 7.66 -9.28
CA ARG A 320 20.52 7.95 -10.15
C ARG A 320 21.76 7.13 -9.79
N GLY A 321 21.96 6.81 -8.51
CA GLY A 321 23.05 5.94 -8.05
C GLY A 321 22.98 4.54 -8.67
N ASP A 322 21.79 3.93 -8.71
CA ASP A 322 21.57 2.57 -9.22
C ASP A 322 21.78 2.42 -10.74
N THR A 323 21.57 3.48 -11.52
CA THR A 323 21.83 3.46 -12.98
C THR A 323 23.33 3.41 -13.31
N SER A 324 24.21 3.78 -12.37
CA SER A 324 25.66 3.66 -12.54
C SER A 324 26.17 2.22 -12.32
N THR A 325 25.52 1.46 -11.44
CA THR A 325 25.90 0.09 -11.06
C THR A 325 25.50 -0.95 -12.13
N LEU A 326 24.51 -0.65 -12.96
CA LEU A 326 24.07 -1.51 -14.09
C LEU A 326 24.99 -1.48 -15.32
N LYS A 327 26.10 -0.73 -15.31
CA LYS A 327 27.08 -0.69 -16.41
C LYS A 327 28.12 -1.81 -16.40
N TYR A 328 28.12 -2.73 -15.42
CA TYR A 328 29.13 -3.79 -15.31
C TYR A 328 28.51 -5.20 -15.36
N THR A 329 27.97 -5.63 -16.51
CA THR A 329 27.68 -7.06 -16.81
C THR A 329 27.48 -7.35 -18.31
N ARG A 330 28.17 -6.62 -19.19
CA ARG A 330 28.32 -7.03 -20.60
C ARG A 330 29.80 -7.09 -20.98
N GLY A 331 30.40 -8.26 -20.77
CA GLY A 331 31.76 -8.54 -21.27
C GLY A 331 32.39 -9.74 -20.58
N GLY A 332 32.04 -10.96 -21.00
CA GLY A 332 32.62 -12.15 -20.38
C GLY A 332 32.29 -13.50 -21.02
N LEU A 333 31.98 -13.57 -22.30
CA LEU A 333 32.00 -14.82 -23.06
C LEU A 333 32.60 -14.56 -24.45
N ARG A 334 33.94 -14.55 -24.51
CA ARG A 334 34.65 -14.90 -25.75
C ARG A 334 35.45 -16.15 -25.46
N GLY A 335 35.06 -17.22 -26.14
CA GLY A 335 35.70 -18.52 -26.10
C GLY A 335 37.15 -18.44 -26.56
N ARG A 336 37.96 -19.32 -25.98
CA ARG A 336 39.32 -19.59 -26.45
C ARG A 336 39.29 -20.99 -27.07
N ALA A 337 39.32 -21.01 -28.39
CA ALA A 337 39.60 -22.19 -29.22
C ALA A 337 40.87 -21.88 -30.02
N GLY A 338 41.82 -22.82 -30.04
CA GLY A 338 43.08 -22.78 -30.80
C GLY A 338 44.14 -21.85 -30.18
N THR A 339 45.40 -22.22 -30.02
CA THR A 339 46.26 -23.25 -30.63
C THR A 339 47.23 -23.81 -29.60
#